data_AF-A0A9E1Y6L1-F1
#
_entry.id   AF-A0A9E1Y6L1-F1
#
_cell.length_a   1.000
_cell.length_b   1.000
_cell.length_c   1.000
_cell.angle_alpha   90.00
_cell.angle_beta   90.00
_cell.angle_gamma   90.00
#
_symmetry.space_group_name_H-M   'P 1'
#
loop_
_entity.id
_entity.type
_entity.pdbx_description
1 polymer ?
#
loop_
_entity_poly.entity_id
_entity_poly.type
_entity_poly.pdbx_seq_one_letter_code
_entity_poly.pdbx_strand_id
1 'polypeptide(L)'
;VVGLAIISVFMPSVWVNPTLNEWIMMAIIGLIASVAHLFIILSLKYADASKLAPLGYTEIITNIIISYYFFHELPDNWTYLGLFIIVLSGLYISRREYYLSRIN
;
A
#
# COMPACT_ATOMS: atom_id res chain seq x y z
N VAL A 1 15.74 -8.97 3.56
CA VAL A 1 16.94 -9.29 4.37
C VAL A 1 18.23 -9.06 3.59
N VAL A 2 18.41 -9.68 2.40
CA VAL A 2 19.62 -9.46 1.57
C VAL A 2 19.85 -7.99 1.22
N GLY A 3 18.81 -7.27 0.75
CA GLY A 3 18.92 -5.84 0.45
C GLY A 3 19.28 -4.98 1.68
N LEU A 4 18.72 -5.28 2.84
CA LEU A 4 19.07 -4.60 4.10
C LEU A 4 20.54 -4.84 4.44
N ALA A 5 21.00 -6.09 4.39
CA ALA A 5 22.38 -6.44 4.70
C ALA A 5 23.39 -5.73 3.78
N ILE A 6 23.10 -5.67 2.47
CA ILE A 6 23.94 -4.97 1.49
C ILE A 6 23.96 -3.47 1.76
N ILE A 7 22.78 -2.84 1.91
CA ILE A 7 22.69 -1.39 2.11
C ILE A 7 23.33 -0.96 3.44
N SER A 8 23.16 -1.73 4.52
CA SER A 8 23.75 -1.42 5.84
C SER A 8 25.28 -1.40 5.84
N VAL A 9 25.95 -2.16 4.96
CA VAL A 9 27.42 -2.15 4.85
C VAL A 9 27.92 -0.86 4.19
N PHE A 10 27.19 -0.33 3.20
CA PHE A 10 27.57 0.88 2.47
C PHE A 10 27.09 2.18 3.12
N MET A 11 26.05 2.11 3.95
CA MET A 11 25.43 3.28 4.60
C MET A 11 26.41 4.16 5.40
N PRO A 12 27.38 3.63 6.19
CA PRO A 12 28.29 4.46 6.98
C PRO A 12 29.16 5.41 6.13
N SER A 13 29.45 5.03 4.88
CA SER A 13 30.29 5.83 3.98
C SER A 13 29.56 7.02 3.35
N VAL A 14 28.23 7.02 3.32
CA VAL A 14 27.38 8.06 2.70
C VAL A 14 26.44 8.73 3.70
N TRP A 15 26.68 8.54 5.00
CA TRP A 15 25.81 9.07 6.04
C TRP A 15 25.78 10.61 6.03
N VAL A 16 24.57 11.15 5.91
CA VAL A 16 24.29 12.58 6.08
C VAL A 16 23.52 12.73 7.38
N ASN A 17 24.00 13.58 8.29
CA ASN A 17 23.32 13.82 9.55
C ASN A 17 22.00 14.55 9.29
N PRO A 18 20.85 13.97 9.67
CA PRO A 18 19.56 14.62 9.45
C PRO A 18 19.44 15.87 10.32
N THR A 19 18.76 16.87 9.78
CA THR A 19 18.35 18.07 10.52
C THR A 19 17.27 17.73 11.54
N LEU A 20 17.05 18.60 12.54
CA LEU A 20 16.01 18.39 13.56
C LEU A 20 14.61 18.22 12.93
N ASN A 21 14.34 18.94 11.84
CA ASN A 21 13.05 18.84 11.14
C ASN A 21 12.87 17.45 10.51
N GLU A 22 13.90 16.91 9.85
CA GLU A 22 13.87 15.57 9.26
C GLU A 22 13.68 14.49 10.33
N TRP A 23 14.32 14.62 11.50
CA TRP A 23 14.09 13.73 12.64
C TRP A 23 12.63 13.73 13.10
N ILE A 24 12.02 14.90 13.19
CA ILE A 24 10.61 15.03 13.59
C ILE A 24 9.70 14.40 12.52
N MET A 25 9.94 14.67 11.24
CA MET A 25 9.17 14.08 10.14
C MET A 25 9.26 12.55 10.14
N MET A 26 10.46 12.00 10.34
CA MET A 26 10.67 10.55 10.46
C MET A 26 9.88 9.95 11.63
N ALA A 27 9.90 10.60 12.80
CA ALA A 27 9.15 10.14 13.97
C ALA A 27 7.63 10.14 13.71
N ILE A 28 7.11 11.20 13.08
CA ILE A 28 5.68 11.32 12.74
C ILE A 28 5.26 10.24 11.74
N ILE A 29 6.02 10.06 10.66
CA ILE A 29 5.73 9.02 9.65
C ILE A 29 5.75 7.64 10.31
N GLY A 30 6.74 7.36 11.16
CA GLY A 30 6.83 6.09 11.89
C GLY A 30 5.63 5.84 12.80
N LEU A 31 5.15 6.88 13.51
CA LEU A 31 3.97 6.78 14.37
C LEU A 31 2.71 6.50 13.55
N ILE A 32 2.46 7.30 12.51
CA ILE A 32 1.28 7.15 11.64
C ILE A 32 1.28 5.77 10.98
N ALA A 33 2.42 5.34 10.42
CA ALA A 33 2.55 4.04 9.78
C ALA A 33 2.32 2.89 10.77
N SER A 34 2.82 3.00 12.00
CA SER A 34 2.60 1.99 13.03
C SER A 34 1.12 1.87 13.41
N VAL A 35 0.44 3.01 13.62
CA VAL A 35 -0.99 3.04 13.93
C VAL A 35 -1.83 2.48 12.77
N ALA A 36 -1.51 2.86 11.53
CA ALA A 36 -2.17 2.32 10.34
C ALA A 36 -2.04 0.79 10.25
N HIS A 37 -0.83 0.26 10.49
CA HIS A 37 -0.62 -1.20 10.51
C HIS A 37 -1.40 -1.89 11.62
N LEU A 38 -1.52 -1.29 12.82
CA LEU A 38 -2.34 -1.84 13.89
C LEU A 38 -3.82 -1.94 13.47
N PHE A 39 -4.35 -0.95 12.75
CA PHE A 39 -5.70 -1.02 12.22
C PHE A 39 -5.89 -2.10 11.14
N ILE A 40 -4.88 -2.33 10.30
CA ILE A 40 -4.90 -3.43 9.32
C ILE A 40 -4.90 -4.79 10.04
N ILE A 41 -4.06 -4.97 11.05
CA ILE A 41 -4.04 -6.20 11.86
C ILE A 41 -5.40 -6.41 12.54
N LEU A 42 -5.98 -5.33 13.07
CA LEU A 42 -7.28 -5.37 13.73
C LEU A 42 -8.40 -5.72 12.74
N SER A 43 -8.40 -5.17 11.53
CA SER A 43 -9.43 -5.45 10.53
C SER A 43 -9.43 -6.93 10.11
N LEU A 44 -8.25 -7.52 9.94
CA LEU A 44 -8.07 -8.95 9.63
C LEU A 44 -8.56 -9.88 10.75
N LYS A 45 -8.65 -9.39 11.99
CA LYS A 45 -9.24 -10.15 13.10
C LYS A 45 -10.77 -10.24 13.01
N TYR A 46 -11.42 -9.24 12.39
CA TYR A 46 -12.88 -9.14 12.35
C TYR A 46 -13.49 -9.57 11.01
N ALA A 47 -12.73 -9.58 9.92
CA ALA A 47 -13.20 -9.99 8.60
C ALA A 47 -12.14 -10.80 7.84
N ASP A 48 -12.61 -11.73 7.01
CA ASP A 48 -11.74 -12.55 6.17
C ASP A 48 -10.96 -11.69 5.18
N ALA A 49 -9.71 -12.08 4.93
CA ALA A 49 -8.81 -11.39 4.00
C ALA A 49 -9.43 -11.20 2.60
N SER A 50 -10.21 -12.19 2.12
CA SER A 50 -10.87 -12.11 0.81
C SER A 50 -11.90 -10.98 0.72
N LYS A 51 -12.58 -10.65 1.83
CA LYS A 51 -13.55 -9.55 1.88
C LYS A 51 -12.88 -8.20 2.02
N LEU A 52 -11.70 -8.17 2.65
CA LEU A 52 -10.91 -6.95 2.85
C LEU A 52 -10.02 -6.61 1.65
N ALA A 53 -9.67 -7.59 0.81
CA ALA A 53 -8.81 -7.39 -0.35
C ALA A 53 -9.28 -6.26 -1.30
N PRO A 54 -10.58 -6.14 -1.66
CA PRO A 54 -11.06 -5.02 -2.49
C PRO A 54 -10.85 -3.65 -1.84
N LEU A 55 -10.96 -3.56 -0.51
CA LEU A 55 -10.72 -2.31 0.20
C LEU A 55 -9.23 -1.93 0.15
N GLY A 56 -8.33 -2.91 0.23
CA GLY A 56 -6.89 -2.67 0.05
C GLY A 56 -6.55 -2.05 -1.32
N TYR A 57 -7.26 -2.41 -2.39
CA TYR A 57 -7.04 -1.82 -3.71
C TYR A 57 -7.41 -0.33 -3.81
N THR A 58 -8.25 0.18 -2.90
CA THR A 58 -8.57 1.61 -2.86
C THR A 58 -7.33 2.47 -2.57
N GLU A 59 -6.35 1.91 -1.87
CA GLU A 59 -5.06 2.56 -1.61
C GLU A 59 -4.32 2.91 -2.90
N ILE A 60 -4.48 2.10 -3.95
CA ILE A 60 -3.86 2.36 -5.26
C ILE A 60 -4.31 3.70 -5.82
N ILE A 61 -5.61 4.02 -5.70
CA ILE A 61 -6.17 5.29 -6.19
C ILE A 61 -5.56 6.46 -5.42
N THR A 62 -5.54 6.36 -4.08
CA THR A 62 -4.96 7.41 -3.23
C THR A 62 -3.47 7.60 -3.51
N ASN A 63 -2.72 6.52 -3.71
CA ASN A 63 -1.29 6.59 -4.05
C ASN A 63 -1.06 7.27 -5.40
N ILE A 64 -1.88 7.00 -6.42
CA ILE A 64 -1.79 7.69 -7.72
C ILE A 64 -2.06 9.19 -7.55
N ILE A 65 -3.08 9.57 -6.77
CA ILE A 65 -3.42 10.98 -6.53
C ILE A 65 -2.29 11.69 -5.80
N ILE A 66 -1.75 11.10 -4.72
CA ILE A 66 -0.64 11.66 -3.95
C ILE A 66 0.61 11.75 -4.82
N SER A 67 0.92 10.70 -5.59
CA SER A 67 2.04 10.65 -6.52
C SER A 67 1.98 11.81 -7.52
N TYR A 68 0.84 11.96 -8.19
CA TYR A 68 0.67 13.03 -9.15
C TYR A 68 0.72 14.42 -8.51
N TYR A 69 0.12 14.59 -7.33
CA TYR A 69 0.09 15.90 -6.67
C TYR A 69 1.47 16.38 -6.19
N PHE A 70 2.26 15.49 -5.58
CA PHE A 70 3.56 15.86 -5.03
C PHE A 70 4.70 15.74 -6.06
N PHE A 71 4.67 14.70 -6.87
CA PHE A 71 5.78 14.35 -7.77
C PHE A 71 5.48 14.62 -9.25
N HIS A 72 4.22 14.94 -9.60
CA HIS A 72 3.79 15.15 -10.99
C HIS A 72 4.06 13.94 -11.90
N GLU A 73 4.18 12.75 -11.28
CA GLU A 73 4.46 11.50 -11.95
C GLU A 73 3.19 10.64 -12.03
N LEU A 74 2.88 10.22 -13.26
CA LEU A 74 1.81 9.28 -13.54
C LEU A 74 2.34 7.84 -13.59
N PRO A 75 1.47 6.85 -13.32
CA PRO A 75 1.82 5.44 -13.47
C PRO A 75 2.33 5.11 -14.87
N ASP A 76 3.21 4.11 -14.95
CA ASP A 76 3.68 3.59 -16.23
C ASP A 76 2.66 2.61 -16.85
N ASN A 77 2.88 2.25 -18.12
CA ASN A 77 2.01 1.34 -18.85
C ASN A 77 1.84 -0.02 -18.16
N TRP A 78 2.88 -0.51 -17.46
CA TRP A 78 2.80 -1.76 -16.71
C TRP A 78 1.91 -1.64 -15.48
N THR A 79 1.99 -0.53 -14.75
CA THR A 79 1.10 -0.26 -13.62
C THR A 79 -0.36 -0.16 -14.08
N TYR A 80 -0.63 0.49 -15.21
CA TYR A 80 -1.98 0.52 -15.80
C TYR A 80 -2.49 -0.87 -16.18
N LEU A 81 -1.63 -1.73 -16.75
CA LEU A 81 -1.99 -3.12 -17.07
C LEU A 81 -2.30 -3.92 -15.79
N GLY A 82 -1.50 -3.77 -14.74
CA GLY A 82 -1.76 -4.38 -13.44
C GLY A 82 -3.09 -3.91 -12.85
N LEU A 83 -3.34 -2.60 -12.88
CA LEU A 83 -4.60 -2.00 -12.41
C LEU A 83 -5.81 -2.58 -13.15
N PHE A 84 -5.70 -2.73 -14.48
CA PHE A 84 -6.75 -3.33 -15.30
C PHE A 84 -7.07 -4.76 -14.85
N ILE A 85 -6.05 -5.58 -14.57
CA ILE A 85 -6.23 -6.95 -14.06
C ILE A 85 -6.91 -6.96 -12.69
N ILE A 86 -6.51 -6.07 -11.78
CA ILE A 86 -7.11 -5.95 -10.44
C ILE A 86 -8.61 -5.62 -10.54
N VAL A 87 -8.97 -4.65 -11.39
CA VAL A 87 -10.38 -4.25 -11.61
C VAL A 87 -11.18 -5.41 -12.20
N LEU A 88 -10.66 -6.12 -13.21
CA LEU A 88 -11.33 -7.29 -13.79
C LEU A 88 -11.55 -8.41 -12.76
N SER A 89 -10.55 -8.68 -11.92
CA SER A 89 -10.67 -9.66 -10.85
C SER A 89 -11.72 -9.25 -9.82
N GLY A 90 -11.76 -7.97 -9.43
CA GLY A 90 -12.76 -7.43 -8.50
C GLY A 90 -14.18 -7.58 -9.04
N LEU A 91 -14.40 -7.22 -10.31
CA LEU A 91 -15.70 -7.39 -10.99
C LEU A 91 -16.11 -8.86 -11.07
N TYR A 92 -15.17 -9.76 -11.36
CA TYR A 92 -15.43 -11.20 -11.40
C TYR A 92 -15.87 -11.75 -10.02
N ILE A 93 -15.16 -11.37 -8.95
CA ILE A 93 -15.47 -11.80 -7.58
C ILE A 93 -16.85 -11.27 -7.16
N SER A 94 -17.12 -9.98 -7.38
CA SER A 94 -18.43 -9.38 -7.06
C SER A 94 -19.57 -10.08 -7.81
N ARG A 95 -19.38 -10.36 -9.11
CA ARG A 95 -20.35 -11.13 -9.89
C ARG A 95 -20.56 -12.53 -9.32
N ARG A 96 -19.48 -13.25 -8.97
CA ARG A 96 -19.54 -14.60 -8.39
C ARG A 96 -20.31 -14.61 -7.06
N GLU A 97 -20.05 -13.66 -6.19
CA GLU A 97 -20.75 -13.53 -4.90
C GLU A 97 -22.24 -13.24 -5.08
N TYR A 98 -22.59 -12.35 -6.02
CA TYR A 98 -23.99 -12.06 -6.36
C TYR A 98 -24.75 -13.30 -6.88
N TYR A 99 -24.11 -14.16 -7.66
CA TYR A 99 -24.73 -15.42 -8.10
C TYR A 99 -24.87 -16.42 -6.95
N LEU A 100 -23.86 -16.56 -6.09
CA LEU A 100 -23.93 -17.47 -4.94
C LEU A 100 -24.99 -17.06 -3.91
N SER A 101 -25.18 -15.75 -3.70
CA SER A 101 -26.23 -15.23 -2.80
C SER A 101 -27.65 -15.42 -3.33
N ARG A 102 -27.82 -15.79 -4.60
CA ARG A 102 -29.13 -16.02 -5.24
C ARG A 102 -29.52 -17.50 -5.28
N ILE A 103 -28.56 -18.40 -5.07
CA ILE A 103 -28.75 -19.86 -5.09
C ILE A 103 -29.00 -20.40 -3.67
N ASN A 104 -28.58 -19.67 -2.64
CA ASN A 104 -28.86 -19.93 -1.23
C ASN A 104 -30.10 -19.16 -0.77
#